data_AF-A0A7M2SZ34-F1
#
_entry.id   AF-A0A7M2SZ34-F1
#
_cell.length_a   1.000
_cell.length_b   1.000
_cell.length_c   1.000
_cell.angle_alpha   90.00
_cell.angle_beta   90.00
_cell.angle_gamma   90.00
#
_symmetry.space_group_name_H-M   'P 1'
#
loop_
_entity.id
_entity.type
_entity.pdbx_description
1 polymer ?
#
loop_
_entity_poly.entity_id
_entity_poly.type
_entity_poly.pdbx_seq_one_letter_code
_entity_poly.pdbx_strand_id
1 'polypeptide(L)'
;MIYGFARRWAAAGVIGVIRDQLCRKVRLASGKTPRAASAIVDSQSIKASETVGKATRRWDGGKLINGRKRHLISDNSGLVLLVMVTDAAAQVSLVARELLFRLALDRSPSAGRQGPRRWVVERSWSWIMRARRHCRDYERLPEMSESLITWAAITLMTRRLTRRSSRPATQVTTWTPVAQAA
;
A
#
# COMPACT_ATOMS: atom_id res chain seq x y z
N MET A 1 5.90 -22.16 -13.80
CA MET A 1 4.65 -22.49 -13.08
C MET A 1 4.16 -21.35 -12.17
N ILE A 2 4.99 -20.77 -11.29
CA ILE A 2 4.58 -19.69 -10.35
C ILE A 2 4.26 -18.35 -11.06
N TYR A 3 5.09 -17.91 -12.01
CA TYR A 3 4.89 -16.66 -12.75
C TYR A 3 3.59 -16.62 -13.56
N GLY A 4 3.17 -17.75 -14.14
CA GLY A 4 1.92 -17.85 -14.89
C GLY A 4 0.68 -17.73 -14.00
N PHE A 5 0.76 -18.21 -12.76
CA PHE A 5 -0.34 -18.10 -11.80
C PHE A 5 -0.49 -16.67 -11.29
N ALA A 6 0.62 -16.04 -10.89
CA ALA A 6 0.63 -14.65 -10.48
C ALA A 6 0.17 -13.70 -11.60
N ARG A 7 0.54 -13.96 -12.87
CA ARG A 7 0.03 -13.19 -14.02
C ARG A 7 -1.49 -13.33 -14.19
N ARG A 8 -2.02 -14.55 -14.07
CA ARG A 8 -3.47 -14.79 -14.16
C ARG A 8 -4.22 -14.12 -13.02
N TRP A 9 -3.67 -14.14 -11.80
CA TRP A 9 -4.28 -13.50 -10.64
C TRP A 9 -4.23 -11.98 -10.70
N ALA A 10 -3.15 -11.43 -11.27
CA ALA A 10 -3.06 -10.01 -11.60
C ALA A 10 -4.14 -9.61 -12.59
N ALA A 11 -4.25 -10.36 -13.71
CA ALA A 11 -5.25 -10.12 -14.74
C ALA A 11 -6.69 -10.28 -14.24
N ALA A 12 -6.94 -11.24 -13.34
CA ALA A 12 -8.25 -11.47 -12.73
C ALA A 12 -8.55 -10.52 -11.55
N GLY A 13 -7.64 -9.62 -11.18
CA GLY A 13 -7.85 -8.66 -10.09
C GLY A 13 -7.91 -9.27 -8.68
N VAL A 14 -7.66 -10.57 -8.52
CA VAL A 14 -7.82 -11.33 -7.26
C VAL A 14 -7.01 -10.70 -6.12
N ILE A 15 -5.77 -10.32 -6.41
CA ILE A 15 -4.88 -9.69 -5.42
C ILE A 15 -5.46 -8.33 -4.95
N GLY A 16 -6.09 -7.59 -5.86
CA GLY A 16 -6.77 -6.34 -5.54
C GLY A 16 -7.96 -6.54 -4.60
N VAL A 17 -8.78 -7.56 -4.86
CA VAL A 17 -9.92 -7.92 -4.00
C VAL A 17 -9.45 -8.29 -2.59
N ILE A 18 -8.41 -9.12 -2.46
CA ILE A 18 -7.86 -9.52 -1.16
C ILE A 18 -7.35 -8.30 -0.40
N ARG A 19 -6.56 -7.44 -1.06
CA ARG A 19 -6.08 -6.18 -0.47
C ARG A 19 -7.23 -5.32 0.04
N ASP A 20 -8.30 -5.18 -0.73
CA ASP A 20 -9.43 -4.33 -0.41
C ASP A 20 -10.21 -4.83 0.82
N GLN A 21 -10.45 -6.14 0.89
CA GLN A 21 -11.07 -6.78 2.06
C GLN A 21 -10.19 -6.64 3.31
N LEU A 22 -8.88 -6.81 3.19
CA LEU A 22 -7.95 -6.63 4.31
C LEU A 22 -7.85 -5.18 4.75
N CYS A 23 -7.81 -4.22 3.82
CA CYS A 23 -7.90 -2.79 4.12
C CYS A 23 -9.15 -2.49 4.95
N ARG A 24 -10.32 -2.97 4.52
CA ARG A 24 -11.58 -2.83 5.25
C ARG A 24 -11.47 -3.40 6.66
N LYS A 25 -10.98 -4.64 6.82
CA LYS A 25 -10.83 -5.29 8.13
C LYS A 25 -9.87 -4.52 9.05
N VAL A 26 -8.72 -4.08 8.55
CA VAL A 26 -7.74 -3.32 9.35
C VAL A 26 -8.30 -1.97 9.78
N ARG A 27 -9.08 -1.32 8.92
CA ARG A 27 -9.72 -0.03 9.24
C ARG A 27 -10.81 -0.18 10.29
N LEU A 28 -11.72 -1.14 10.13
CA LEU A 28 -12.76 -1.44 11.11
C LEU A 28 -12.15 -1.82 12.46
N ALA A 29 -11.14 -2.69 12.47
CA ALA A 29 -10.42 -3.06 13.69
C ALA A 29 -9.71 -1.86 14.35
N SER A 30 -9.51 -0.75 13.64
CA SER A 30 -8.90 0.49 14.15
C SER A 30 -9.94 1.54 14.54
N GLY A 31 -11.23 1.19 14.60
CA GLY A 31 -12.32 2.13 14.87
C GLY A 31 -12.54 3.16 13.76
N LYS A 32 -12.07 2.89 12.54
CA LYS A 32 -12.22 3.78 11.39
C LYS A 32 -13.32 3.27 10.46
N THR A 33 -13.83 4.18 9.63
CA THR A 33 -14.73 3.84 8.53
C THR A 33 -14.10 2.80 7.59
N PRO A 34 -14.89 1.87 7.01
CA PRO A 34 -14.37 0.78 6.18
C PRO A 34 -13.67 1.26 4.89
N ARG A 35 -14.04 2.44 4.39
CA ARG A 35 -13.40 3.11 3.25
C ARG A 35 -12.53 4.27 3.73
N ALA A 36 -11.51 4.60 2.93
CA ALA A 36 -10.61 5.71 3.23
C ALA A 36 -11.23 7.03 2.76
N ALA A 37 -11.26 8.03 3.66
CA ALA A 37 -11.72 9.38 3.35
C ALA A 37 -10.65 10.25 2.68
N SER A 38 -9.38 9.85 2.77
CA SER A 38 -8.26 10.53 2.14
C SER A 38 -7.26 9.55 1.54
N ALA A 39 -6.65 9.98 0.44
CA ALA A 39 -5.67 9.24 -0.33
C ALA A 39 -4.45 10.14 -0.58
N ILE A 40 -3.26 9.58 -0.43
CA ILE A 40 -1.98 10.22 -0.71
C ILE A 40 -1.30 9.41 -1.81
N VAL A 41 -0.95 10.09 -2.91
CA VAL A 41 -0.18 9.50 -4.00
C VAL A 41 1.30 9.77 -3.76
N ASP A 42 2.13 8.75 -3.94
CA ASP A 42 3.58 8.93 -3.95
C ASP A 42 4.24 8.00 -4.97
N SER A 43 5.45 8.36 -5.40
CA SER A 43 6.17 7.66 -6.45
C SER A 43 7.65 7.43 -6.11
N GLN A 44 8.14 6.24 -6.48
CA GLN A 44 9.52 5.83 -6.27
C GLN A 44 10.08 5.21 -7.54
N SER A 45 11.15 5.82 -8.07
CA SER A 45 11.95 5.25 -9.15
C SER A 45 12.91 4.20 -8.57
N ILE A 46 13.03 3.07 -9.25
CA ILE A 46 13.89 1.97 -8.84
C ILE A 46 14.70 1.44 -10.00
N LYS A 47 15.92 0.99 -9.70
CA LYS A 47 16.80 0.39 -10.69
C LYS A 47 16.20 -0.92 -11.19
N ALA A 48 16.19 -1.09 -12.51
CA ALA A 48 15.81 -2.35 -13.12
C ALA A 48 17.02 -3.31 -13.17
N SER A 49 16.73 -4.60 -13.06
CA SER A 49 17.66 -5.68 -13.41
C SER A 49 17.83 -5.74 -14.93
N GLU A 50 18.89 -6.40 -15.39
CA GLU A 50 19.14 -6.69 -16.81
C GLU A 50 18.06 -7.58 -17.42
N THR A 51 17.39 -8.37 -16.58
CA THR A 51 16.24 -9.22 -16.96
C THR A 51 15.00 -8.43 -17.34
N VAL A 52 14.96 -7.12 -17.08
CA VAL A 52 13.85 -6.23 -17.43
C VAL A 52 14.05 -5.66 -18.83
N GLY A 53 13.09 -5.96 -19.72
CA GLY A 53 13.12 -5.53 -21.11
C GLY A 53 13.12 -4.00 -21.26
N LYS A 54 13.88 -3.51 -22.24
CA LYS A 54 14.02 -2.07 -22.57
C LYS A 54 12.68 -1.36 -22.81
N ALA A 55 11.67 -2.08 -23.31
CA ALA A 55 10.33 -1.55 -23.55
C ALA A 55 9.62 -1.05 -22.27
N THR A 56 10.01 -1.54 -21.10
CA THR A 56 9.32 -1.27 -19.82
C THR A 56 10.23 -0.60 -18.80
N ARG A 57 11.43 -0.15 -19.20
CA ARG A 57 12.35 0.62 -18.37
C ARG A 57 12.86 1.84 -19.11
N ARG A 58 13.08 2.94 -18.40
CA ARG A 58 13.60 4.18 -18.97
C ARG A 58 14.56 4.85 -17.99
N TRP A 59 15.35 5.78 -18.50
CA TRP A 59 16.18 6.65 -17.69
C TRP A 59 15.35 7.73 -17.02
N ASP A 60 15.45 7.84 -15.70
CA ASP A 60 14.96 8.97 -14.92
C ASP A 60 16.14 9.90 -14.61
N GLY A 61 16.21 11.01 -15.34
CA GLY A 61 17.28 12.00 -15.18
C GLY A 61 17.28 12.69 -13.82
N GLY A 62 16.13 12.80 -13.15
CA GLY A 62 16.06 13.46 -11.84
C GLY A 62 16.65 12.62 -10.71
N LYS A 63 16.66 11.29 -10.85
CA LYS A 63 17.22 10.36 -9.86
C LYS A 63 18.45 9.60 -10.34
N LEU A 64 18.83 9.80 -11.61
CA LEU A 64 19.89 9.06 -12.30
C LEU A 64 19.68 7.53 -12.22
N ILE A 65 18.43 7.10 -12.41
CA ILE A 65 18.02 5.70 -12.32
C ILE A 65 17.55 5.20 -13.68
N ASN A 66 18.16 4.12 -14.16
CA ASN A 66 17.61 3.34 -15.27
C ASN A 66 16.70 2.25 -14.71
N GLY A 67 15.39 2.39 -14.89
CA GLY A 67 14.46 1.37 -14.43
C GLY A 67 12.99 1.73 -14.56
N ARG A 68 12.24 1.47 -13.50
CA ARG A 68 10.79 1.68 -13.43
C ARG A 68 10.43 2.67 -12.33
N LYS A 69 9.33 3.37 -12.48
CA LYS A 69 8.73 4.19 -11.43
C LYS A 69 7.49 3.50 -10.91
N ARG A 70 7.48 3.25 -9.61
CA ARG A 70 6.39 2.63 -8.87
C ARG A 70 5.60 3.75 -8.20
N HIS A 71 4.31 3.76 -8.40
CA HIS A 71 3.40 4.75 -7.86
C HIS A 71 2.43 4.01 -6.95
N LEU A 72 2.21 4.54 -5.75
CA LEU A 72 1.26 3.97 -4.81
C LEU A 72 0.28 5.03 -4.35
N ILE A 73 -0.95 4.59 -4.10
CA ILE A 73 -1.92 5.34 -3.31
C ILE A 73 -1.96 4.71 -1.93
N SER A 74 -1.83 5.53 -0.89
CA SER A 74 -2.00 5.11 0.50
C SER A 74 -3.06 5.94 1.21
N ASP A 75 -3.69 5.36 2.23
CA ASP A 75 -4.55 6.09 3.16
C ASP A 75 -3.75 6.81 4.27
N ASN A 76 -4.43 7.59 5.10
CA ASN A 76 -3.85 8.23 6.29
C ASN A 76 -3.37 7.28 7.42
N SER A 77 -3.49 5.96 7.21
CA SER A 77 -2.97 4.89 8.08
C SER A 77 -1.77 4.15 7.44
N GLY A 78 -1.36 4.58 6.24
CA GLY A 78 -0.30 3.96 5.44
C GLY A 78 -0.72 2.61 4.86
N LEU A 79 -2.02 2.37 4.70
CA LEU A 79 -2.53 1.20 3.99
C LEU A 79 -2.51 1.50 2.50
N VAL A 80 -1.84 0.64 1.73
CA VAL A 80 -1.79 0.75 0.27
C VAL A 80 -3.15 0.40 -0.30
N LEU A 81 -3.72 1.32 -1.07
CA LEU A 81 -5.03 1.18 -1.72
C LEU A 81 -4.89 0.75 -3.17
N LEU A 82 -3.90 1.27 -3.88
CA LEU A 82 -3.63 0.94 -5.28
C LEU A 82 -2.14 1.11 -5.59
N VAL A 83 -1.64 0.35 -6.56
CA VAL A 83 -0.25 0.39 -7.04
C VAL A 83 -0.29 0.42 -8.56
N MET A 84 0.59 1.21 -9.16
CA MET A 84 0.85 1.20 -10.59
C MET A 84 2.35 1.28 -10.83
N VAL A 85 2.86 0.54 -11.82
CA VAL A 85 4.26 0.56 -12.21
C VAL A 85 4.36 1.00 -13.67
N THR A 86 5.22 1.98 -13.89
CA THR A 86 5.48 2.60 -15.19
C THR A 86 6.97 2.59 -15.47
N ASP A 87 7.39 2.95 -16.68
CA ASP A 87 8.81 3.24 -16.90
C ASP A 87 9.27 4.45 -16.05
N ALA A 88 10.59 4.60 -15.85
CA ALA A 88 11.08 5.60 -14.91
C ALA A 88 10.89 7.08 -15.36
N ALA A 89 10.67 7.37 -16.64
CA ALA A 89 10.47 8.74 -17.09
C ALA A 89 8.99 9.15 -17.10
N ALA A 90 8.07 8.23 -16.79
CA ALA A 90 6.65 8.54 -16.69
C ALA A 90 6.41 9.77 -15.79
N GLN A 91 5.58 10.69 -16.30
CA GLN A 91 5.24 11.92 -15.62
C GLN A 91 4.31 11.62 -14.43
N VAL A 92 4.77 11.97 -13.23
CA VAL A 92 4.10 11.59 -11.99
C VAL A 92 2.70 12.18 -11.89
N SER A 93 2.46 13.39 -12.39
CA SER A 93 1.13 14.04 -12.36
C SER A 93 0.09 13.28 -13.19
N LEU A 94 0.47 12.80 -14.37
CA LEU A 94 -0.43 12.02 -15.23
C LEU A 94 -0.77 10.68 -14.60
N VAL A 95 0.23 9.99 -14.06
CA VAL A 95 0.04 8.71 -13.37
C VAL A 95 -0.79 8.89 -12.10
N ALA A 96 -0.54 9.96 -11.33
CA ALA A 96 -1.33 10.29 -10.14
C ALA A 96 -2.80 10.55 -10.49
N ARG A 97 -3.07 11.27 -11.59
CA ARG A 97 -4.44 11.52 -12.07
C ARG A 97 -5.15 10.21 -12.42
N GLU A 98 -4.48 9.33 -13.15
CA GLU A 98 -5.01 8.01 -13.51
C GLU A 98 -5.29 7.15 -12.26
N LEU A 99 -4.34 7.11 -11.33
CA LEU A 99 -4.47 6.42 -10.06
C LEU A 99 -5.69 6.89 -9.25
N LEU A 100 -5.86 8.21 -9.13
CA LEU A 100 -7.00 8.80 -8.44
C LEU A 100 -8.32 8.52 -9.16
N PHE A 101 -8.32 8.55 -10.49
CA PHE A 101 -9.49 8.21 -11.29
C PHE A 101 -9.92 6.76 -11.07
N ARG A 102 -8.99 5.80 -11.13
CA ARG A 102 -9.27 4.39 -10.81
C ARG A 102 -9.79 4.21 -9.39
N LEU A 103 -9.19 4.89 -8.42
CA LEU A 103 -9.65 4.81 -7.03
C LEU A 103 -11.07 5.34 -6.88
N ALA A 104 -11.43 6.41 -7.58
CA ALA A 104 -12.76 7.01 -7.54
C ALA A 104 -13.82 6.11 -8.19
N LEU A 105 -13.48 5.42 -9.29
CA LEU A 105 -14.36 4.44 -9.92
C LEU A 105 -14.60 3.21 -9.02
N ASP A 106 -13.55 2.71 -8.38
CA ASP A 106 -13.65 1.52 -7.52
C ASP A 106 -14.34 1.83 -6.18
N ARG A 107 -14.37 3.10 -5.75
CA ARG A 107 -14.78 3.45 -4.38
C ARG A 107 -15.52 4.79 -4.30
N SER A 108 -16.76 4.74 -3.81
CA SER A 108 -17.44 5.96 -3.35
C SER A 108 -16.68 6.59 -2.18
N PRO A 109 -16.46 7.91 -2.18
CA PRO A 109 -15.81 8.60 -1.08
C PRO A 109 -16.60 8.37 0.20
N SER A 110 -15.91 8.00 1.28
CA SER A 110 -16.53 7.96 2.61
C SER A 110 -16.35 9.31 3.29
N ALA A 111 -17.45 9.91 3.76
CA ALA A 111 -17.40 11.05 4.66
C ALA A 111 -16.65 10.63 5.94
N GLY A 112 -15.48 11.20 6.17
CA GLY A 112 -14.66 10.90 7.34
C GLY A 112 -13.69 12.04 7.61
N ARG A 113 -13.62 12.46 8.88
CA ARG A 113 -12.78 13.57 9.31
C ARG A 113 -11.31 13.24 9.07
N GLN A 114 -10.63 14.06 8.27
CA GLN A 114 -9.19 13.95 8.07
C GLN A 114 -8.47 14.54 9.29
N GLY A 115 -7.61 13.75 9.93
CA GLY A 115 -6.70 14.24 10.97
C GLY A 115 -5.38 14.70 10.36
N PRO A 116 -4.64 15.63 10.99
CA PRO A 116 -3.37 16.14 10.50
C PRO A 116 -2.32 15.02 10.63
N ARG A 117 -2.06 14.31 9.54
CA ARG A 117 -1.01 13.29 9.48
C ARG A 117 -0.08 13.59 8.33
N ARG A 118 1.02 14.26 8.65
CA ARG A 118 2.15 14.45 7.72
C ARG A 118 3.02 13.18 7.70
N TRP A 119 3.58 12.84 6.54
CA TRP A 119 4.61 11.78 6.37
C TRP A 119 4.16 10.32 6.61
N VAL A 120 2.87 9.99 6.44
CA VAL A 120 2.40 8.60 6.55
C VAL A 120 2.83 7.74 5.36
N VAL A 121 2.93 8.35 4.17
CA VAL A 121 3.21 7.63 2.91
C VAL A 121 4.62 7.04 2.87
N GLU A 122 5.62 7.73 3.42
CA GLU A 122 7.00 7.24 3.52
C GLU A 122 7.09 5.92 4.31
N ARG A 123 6.22 5.73 5.30
CA ARG A 123 6.14 4.47 6.05
C ARG A 123 5.67 3.32 5.17
N SER A 124 4.78 3.60 4.21
CA SER A 124 4.30 2.60 3.26
C SER A 124 5.46 2.05 2.43
N TRP A 125 6.32 2.93 1.90
CA TRP A 125 7.53 2.52 1.19
C TRP A 125 8.52 1.79 2.10
N SER A 126 8.76 2.29 3.31
CA SER A 126 9.65 1.61 4.27
C SER A 126 9.19 0.18 4.59
N TRP A 127 7.89 -0.05 4.72
CA TRP A 127 7.37 -1.40 4.93
C TRP A 127 7.46 -2.28 3.69
N ILE A 128 7.20 -1.75 2.50
CA ILE A 128 7.37 -2.48 1.24
C ILE A 128 8.84 -2.87 1.07
N MET A 129 9.77 -1.94 1.30
CA MET A 129 11.21 -2.15 1.15
C MET A 129 11.79 -3.11 2.18
N ARG A 130 11.11 -3.33 3.32
CA ARG A 130 11.48 -4.40 4.27
C ARG A 130 11.37 -5.79 3.64
N ALA A 131 10.52 -5.97 2.64
CA ALA A 131 10.61 -7.13 1.76
C ALA A 131 11.72 -6.86 0.74
N ARG A 132 12.93 -7.36 1.05
CA ARG A 132 14.18 -7.13 0.30
C ARG A 132 14.04 -7.32 -1.22
N ARG A 133 13.12 -8.16 -1.67
CA ARG A 133 12.82 -8.35 -3.10
C ARG A 133 12.49 -7.07 -3.85
N HIS A 134 12.02 -6.03 -3.15
CA HIS A 134 11.61 -4.77 -3.77
C HIS A 134 12.73 -3.75 -3.88
N CYS A 135 13.96 -4.01 -3.42
CA CYS A 135 15.08 -3.06 -3.55
C CYS A 135 15.57 -2.88 -5.00
N ARG A 136 15.27 -3.84 -5.87
CA ARG A 136 15.54 -3.80 -7.30
C ARG A 136 14.39 -4.45 -8.06
N ASP A 137 14.10 -4.00 -9.27
CA ASP A 137 13.04 -4.59 -10.08
C ASP A 137 13.58 -5.70 -10.96
N TYR A 138 13.19 -6.95 -10.68
CA TYR A 138 13.59 -8.13 -11.45
C TYR A 138 12.49 -8.59 -12.42
N GLU A 139 11.30 -8.02 -12.31
CA GLU A 139 10.09 -8.58 -12.90
C GLU A 139 9.96 -8.18 -14.38
N ARG A 140 9.80 -9.17 -15.26
CA ARG A 140 9.74 -8.94 -16.72
C ARG A 140 8.58 -8.01 -17.13
N LEU A 141 7.47 -8.08 -16.42
CA LEU A 141 6.24 -7.33 -16.68
C LEU A 141 5.93 -6.37 -15.52
N PRO A 142 5.47 -5.13 -15.78
CA PRO A 142 5.07 -4.19 -14.73
C PRO A 142 3.99 -4.73 -13.78
N GLU A 143 3.00 -5.45 -14.32
CA GLU A 143 1.85 -6.01 -13.58
C GLU A 143 2.29 -7.03 -12.53
N MET A 144 3.40 -7.74 -12.81
CA MET A 144 4.02 -8.65 -11.86
C MET A 144 4.66 -7.87 -10.69
N SER A 145 5.33 -6.76 -10.98
CA SER A 145 5.90 -5.88 -9.96
C SER A 145 4.79 -5.28 -9.08
N GLU A 146 3.69 -4.82 -9.68
CA GLU A 146 2.49 -4.32 -8.98
C GLU A 146 1.88 -5.37 -8.04
N SER A 147 1.72 -6.60 -8.53
CA SER A 147 1.16 -7.71 -7.77
C SER A 147 1.99 -8.04 -6.54
N LEU A 148 3.32 -8.01 -6.68
CA LEU A 148 4.24 -8.32 -5.59
C LEU A 148 4.30 -7.21 -4.55
N ILE A 149 4.26 -5.95 -4.97
CA ILE A 149 4.16 -4.81 -4.06
C ILE A 149 2.84 -4.89 -3.29
N THR A 150 1.75 -5.22 -3.97
CA THR A 150 0.44 -5.42 -3.33
C THR A 150 0.48 -6.60 -2.35
N TRP A 151 1.18 -7.69 -2.68
CA TRP A 151 1.38 -8.83 -1.79
C TRP A 151 2.17 -8.45 -0.52
N ALA A 152 3.18 -7.61 -0.64
CA ALA A 152 3.91 -7.07 0.52
C ALA A 152 2.97 -6.24 1.42
N ALA A 153 2.09 -5.42 0.83
CA ALA A 153 1.08 -4.67 1.56
C ALA A 153 0.06 -5.59 2.27
N ILE A 154 -0.41 -6.64 1.59
CA ILE A 154 -1.28 -7.68 2.17
C ILE A 154 -0.63 -8.33 3.38
N THR A 155 0.64 -8.74 3.26
CA THR A 155 1.40 -9.35 4.36
C THR A 155 1.45 -8.43 5.58
N LEU A 156 1.65 -7.13 5.35
CA LEU A 156 1.62 -6.14 6.43
C LEU A 156 0.23 -5.99 7.06
N MET A 157 -0.84 -5.96 6.27
CA MET A 157 -2.21 -5.88 6.77
C MET A 157 -2.57 -7.10 7.63
N THR A 158 -2.23 -8.30 7.18
CA THR A 158 -2.43 -9.54 7.93
C THR A 158 -1.69 -9.49 9.27
N ARG A 159 -0.42 -9.04 9.28
CA ARG A 159 0.36 -8.87 10.52
C ARG A 159 -0.19 -7.80 11.46
N ARG A 160 -0.95 -6.81 10.97
CA ARG A 160 -1.61 -5.81 11.83
C ARG A 160 -2.83 -6.40 12.52
N LEU A 161 -3.60 -7.22 11.80
CA LEU A 161 -4.75 -7.92 12.37
C LEU A 161 -4.33 -8.91 13.46
N THR A 162 -3.30 -9.73 13.20
CA THR A 162 -2.85 -10.74 14.16
C THR A 162 -2.22 -10.13 15.42
N ARG A 163 -1.38 -9.10 15.28
CA ARG A 163 -0.75 -8.42 16.44
C ARG A 163 -1.73 -7.64 17.31
N ARG A 164 -2.88 -7.21 16.77
CA ARG A 164 -3.90 -6.53 17.58
C ARG A 164 -4.75 -7.54 18.34
N SER A 165 -5.02 -8.70 17.75
CA SER A 165 -5.70 -9.81 18.44
C SER A 165 -4.92 -10.31 19.67
N SER A 166 -3.59 -10.16 19.67
CA SER A 166 -2.72 -10.62 20.76
C SER A 166 -2.49 -9.57 21.86
N ARG A 167 -3.13 -8.40 21.83
CA ARG A 167 -3.01 -7.43 22.92
C ARG A 167 -4.03 -7.83 24.00
N PRO A 168 -3.61 -8.33 25.19
CA PRO A 168 -4.56 -8.62 26.25
C PRO A 168 -5.33 -7.34 26.55
N ALA A 169 -6.65 -7.46 26.71
CA ALA A 169 -7.48 -6.35 27.12
C ALA A 169 -6.86 -5.78 28.39
N THR A 170 -6.28 -4.57 28.30
CA THR A 170 -5.90 -3.82 29.48
C THR A 170 -7.19 -3.63 30.25
N GLN A 171 -7.40 -4.41 31.31
CA GLN A 171 -8.48 -4.13 32.23
C GLN A 171 -8.22 -2.71 32.73
N VAL A 172 -9.12 -1.81 32.38
CA VAL A 172 -9.19 -0.51 33.02
C VAL A 172 -9.60 -0.84 34.45
N THR A 173 -8.61 -0.90 35.34
CA THR A 173 -8.88 -0.96 36.78
C THR A 173 -9.59 0.34 37.11
N THR A 174 -10.91 0.27 37.23
CA THR A 174 -11.70 1.34 37.81
C THR A 174 -11.17 1.53 39.22
N TRP A 175 -10.49 2.66 39.46
CA TRP A 175 -10.14 3.09 40.80
C TRP A 175 -11.44 3.32 41.57
N THR A 176 -11.78 2.40 42.47
CA THR A 176 -12.82 2.62 43.48
C THR A 176 -12.18 3.45 44.60
N PRO A 177 -12.67 4.66 44.90
CA PRO A 177 -12.15 5.41 46.05
C PRO A 177 -12.54 4.65 47.33
N VAL A 178 -11.55 4.37 48.17
CA VAL A 178 -11.79 3.85 49.52
C VAL A 178 -12.47 4.95 50.30
N ALA A 179 -13.74 4.74 50.65
CA ALA A 179 -14.45 5.60 51.59
C ALA A 179 -13.65 5.63 52.90
N GLN A 180 -13.16 6.82 53.27
CA GLN A 180 -12.55 7.06 54.57
C GLN A 180 -13.66 6.89 55.62
N ALA A 181 -13.56 5.81 56.41
CA ALA A 181 -14.38 5.61 57.59
C ALA A 181 -13.83 6.47 58.73
N ALA A 182 -14.74 7.31 59.27
CA ALA A 182 -14.82 7.94 60.59
C ALA A 182 -13.53 8.28 61.36
#